data_AF-A0A369WAD3-F1
#
_entry.id   AF-A0A369WAD3-F1
#
_cell.length_a   1.000
_cell.length_b   1.000
_cell.length_c   1.000
_cell.angle_alpha   90.00
_cell.angle_beta   90.00
_cell.angle_gamma   90.00
#
_symmetry.space_group_name_H-M   'P 1'
#
loop_
_entity.id
_entity.type
_entity.pdbx_description
1 polymer ?
#
loop_
_entity_poly.entity_id
_entity_poly.type
_entity_poly.pdbx_seq_one_letter_code
_entity_poly.pdbx_strand_id
1 'polypeptide(L)'
;MSEDLELIDESEEESAELNSEKLIHPETVNLDKEIEAISESKELSKKLLNELEPDLLPSVLFSTTSQRLRGIINDTEADVLPIQTNNTTHTIRLNSLTYVDAIYIEGVGYSLYDSLSFRCYVDKEVVFSKEVKCHKSRSDFAINIERLVTHIEIKTPSKMFTSTSLKSICVTGTELKAFGEIEKTFREVTSTKLDILKKCNEATDKFEKYKDEYSEIFNTKEKLQSEIEKQEKLKESCSGDLLYLNEKLDKRKKAVNIAATELSDRQRDLESLDRDLTKEREKFNQLAKDISIKESELRTLKSNINLFPSELSDYAKEGGKSLNRYMLISVLPMLVIAFISIHLYFSAADLADYVKDNSGNVDLAEVIISRLPYVLLSFTILGACSSLIYRFISEAIRITEQKLNLSKVSIIAKDVSDASCSSLDFSDDEIYEKRVSLKMELLKEHLKTYIREDYHYKEKSKNKPIESVEPNDIDHNSDDIDDEVDNDERNE
;
A
#
# COMPACT_ATOMS: atom_id res chain seq x y z
N MET A 1 9.11 -15.04 -4.18
CA MET A 1 9.67 -13.69 -3.99
C MET A 1 10.04 -13.61 -2.52
N SER A 2 11.18 -14.21 -2.21
CA SER A 2 11.58 -14.66 -0.86
C SER A 2 13.10 -14.57 -0.77
N GLU A 3 13.60 -13.39 -1.08
CA GLU A 3 14.95 -12.88 -0.83
C GLU A 3 14.71 -11.41 -0.43
N ASP A 4 15.46 -10.89 0.55
CA ASP A 4 15.40 -9.52 1.14
C ASP A 4 14.90 -9.44 2.60
N LEU A 5 15.40 -10.28 3.51
CA LEU A 5 15.11 -10.11 4.95
C LEU A 5 16.26 -10.48 5.91
N GLU A 6 17.52 -10.32 5.49
CA GLU A 6 18.67 -10.78 6.29
C GLU A 6 19.81 -9.75 6.46
N LEU A 7 19.51 -8.44 6.46
CA LEU A 7 20.53 -7.39 6.57
C LEU A 7 20.08 -6.21 7.47
N ILE A 8 19.66 -6.49 8.71
CA ILE A 8 19.51 -5.46 9.75
C ILE A 8 19.81 -6.11 11.10
N ASP A 9 21.09 -6.27 11.46
CA ASP A 9 21.46 -6.52 12.88
C ASP A 9 22.90 -6.12 13.26
N GLU A 10 23.78 -5.75 12.31
CA GLU A 10 25.19 -5.44 12.65
C GLU A 10 25.51 -3.94 12.88
N SER A 11 24.53 -3.01 12.79
CA SER A 11 24.82 -1.57 12.92
C SER A 11 24.56 -0.96 14.31
N GLU A 12 23.98 -1.71 15.26
CA GLU A 12 23.69 -1.18 16.61
C GLU A 12 24.81 -1.45 17.63
N GLU A 13 25.69 -2.44 17.43
CA GLU A 13 26.77 -2.73 18.38
C GLU A 13 28.00 -1.80 18.25
N GLU A 14 28.31 -1.30 17.04
CA GLU A 14 29.53 -0.50 16.82
C GLU A 14 29.41 0.98 17.25
N SER A 15 28.20 1.43 17.61
CA SER A 15 27.94 2.82 18.04
C SER A 15 27.88 3.01 19.56
N ALA A 16 27.87 1.92 20.34
CA ALA A 16 27.88 1.98 21.81
C ALA A 16 29.29 2.06 22.41
N GLU A 17 30.33 1.53 21.73
CA GLU A 17 31.70 1.52 22.27
C GLU A 17 32.49 2.81 22.02
N LEU A 18 32.08 3.67 21.07
CA LEU A 18 32.89 4.84 20.68
C LEU A 18 32.72 6.10 21.57
N ASN A 19 31.82 6.08 22.57
CA ASN A 19 31.47 7.28 23.36
C ASN A 19 31.84 7.22 24.85
N SER A 20 32.43 6.11 25.34
CA SER A 20 32.84 6.00 26.75
C SER A 20 34.29 6.44 27.00
N GLU A 21 35.14 6.56 25.97
CA GLU A 21 36.59 6.70 26.14
C GLU A 21 37.12 8.15 26.08
N LYS A 22 36.24 9.15 25.93
CA LYS A 22 36.66 10.55 25.68
C LYS A 22 36.32 11.58 26.76
N LEU A 23 36.03 11.12 27.98
CA LEU A 23 35.69 11.96 29.14
C LEU A 23 36.73 11.90 30.26
N ILE A 24 38.00 11.62 29.93
CA ILE A 24 39.12 11.87 30.85
C ILE A 24 39.53 13.33 30.68
N HIS A 25 39.01 14.17 31.57
CA HIS A 25 39.29 15.60 31.68
C HIS A 25 40.81 15.90 31.62
N PRO A 26 41.26 16.89 30.81
CA PRO A 26 42.67 17.25 30.70
C PRO A 26 43.22 18.14 31.83
N GLU A 27 42.55 18.24 32.98
CA GLU A 27 42.86 19.23 34.03
C GLU A 27 43.28 18.66 35.40
N THR A 28 43.71 17.40 35.46
CA THR A 28 44.51 16.93 36.62
C THR A 28 45.89 17.62 36.71
N VAL A 29 46.25 18.43 35.72
CA VAL A 29 47.50 19.17 35.61
C VAL A 29 47.41 20.53 36.32
N ASN A 30 47.52 20.54 37.65
CA ASN A 30 48.23 21.62 38.39
C ASN A 30 48.25 21.44 39.92
N LEU A 31 47.51 20.48 40.46
CA LEU A 31 47.48 20.25 41.92
C LEU A 31 48.86 19.97 42.50
N ASP A 32 49.73 19.25 41.77
CA ASP A 32 51.08 18.93 42.24
C ASP A 32 51.98 20.18 42.37
N LYS A 33 51.88 21.13 41.43
CA LYS A 33 52.65 22.39 41.51
C LYS A 33 52.14 23.30 42.63
N GLU A 34 50.85 23.24 42.93
CA GLU A 34 50.26 24.02 44.02
C GLU A 34 50.58 23.41 45.40
N ILE A 35 50.65 22.08 45.50
CA ILE A 35 51.12 21.37 46.69
C ILE A 35 52.59 21.72 46.98
N GLU A 36 53.43 21.83 45.94
CA GLU A 36 54.83 22.23 46.05
C GLU A 36 54.97 23.67 46.60
N ALA A 37 54.19 24.63 46.08
CA ALA A 37 54.18 26.01 46.58
C ALA A 37 53.70 26.11 48.05
N ILE A 38 52.75 25.28 48.47
CA ILE A 38 52.30 25.22 49.88
C ILE A 38 53.41 24.65 50.78
N SER A 39 54.15 23.66 50.30
CA SER A 39 55.29 23.09 51.01
C SER A 39 56.39 24.12 51.24
N GLU A 40 56.76 24.87 50.20
CA GLU A 40 57.77 25.95 50.26
C GLU A 40 57.38 27.06 51.25
N SER A 41 56.11 27.49 51.24
CA SER A 41 55.58 28.46 52.21
C SER A 41 55.65 27.95 53.65
N LYS A 42 55.40 26.65 53.87
CA LYS A 42 55.52 26.01 55.19
C LYS A 42 56.97 25.98 55.68
N GLU A 43 57.90 25.69 54.77
CA GLU A 43 59.33 25.66 55.08
C GLU A 43 59.88 27.06 55.41
N LEU A 44 59.46 28.07 54.64
CA LEU A 44 59.76 29.49 54.93
C LEU A 44 59.19 29.93 56.28
N SER A 45 57.94 29.54 56.60
CA SER A 45 57.33 29.85 57.89
C SER A 45 58.08 29.20 59.06
N LYS A 46 58.57 27.96 58.88
CA LYS A 46 59.38 27.26 59.87
C LYS A 46 60.77 27.90 60.04
N LYS A 47 61.38 28.35 58.94
CA LYS A 47 62.65 29.08 58.96
C LYS A 47 62.52 30.41 59.70
N LEU A 48 61.42 31.14 59.48
CA LEU A 48 61.11 32.36 60.22
C LEU A 48 60.94 32.10 61.71
N LEU A 49 60.21 31.03 62.07
CA LEU A 49 60.02 30.68 63.48
C LEU A 49 61.35 30.41 64.20
N ASN A 50 62.30 29.76 63.50
CA ASN A 50 63.63 29.49 64.02
C ASN A 50 64.52 30.73 64.08
N GLU A 51 64.39 31.67 63.13
CA GLU A 51 65.13 32.96 63.13
C GLU A 51 64.61 33.96 64.18
N LEU A 52 63.42 33.72 64.74
CA LEU A 52 62.78 34.53 65.77
C LEU A 52 63.12 34.09 67.21
N GLU A 53 63.78 32.95 67.38
CA GLU A 53 64.26 32.55 68.72
C GLU A 53 65.43 33.47 69.14
N PRO A 54 65.44 33.96 70.39
CA PRO A 54 66.46 34.90 70.86
C PRO A 54 67.83 34.22 70.93
N ASP A 55 68.62 34.42 69.89
CA ASP A 55 69.99 33.88 69.80
C ASP A 55 70.99 34.66 70.67
N LEU A 56 72.13 34.00 70.94
CA LEU A 56 73.30 34.63 71.54
C LEU A 56 73.83 35.72 70.60
N LEU A 57 73.88 36.96 71.09
CA LEU A 57 74.35 38.08 70.29
C LEU A 57 75.83 37.88 69.88
N PRO A 58 76.20 38.09 68.61
CA PRO A 58 77.59 37.98 68.18
C PRO A 58 78.51 38.90 69.00
N SER A 59 79.67 38.40 69.44
CA SER A 59 80.67 39.16 70.21
C SER A 59 81.16 40.44 69.50
N VAL A 60 81.00 40.48 68.17
CA VAL A 60 81.30 41.63 67.28
C VAL A 60 80.41 42.84 67.56
N LEU A 61 79.21 42.65 68.10
CA LEU A 61 78.26 43.73 68.38
C LEU A 61 78.60 44.52 69.65
N PHE A 62 79.53 44.04 70.46
CA PHE A 62 79.91 44.68 71.71
C PHE A 62 81.19 45.49 71.55
N SER A 63 81.13 46.76 71.93
CA SER A 63 82.29 47.61 72.20
C SER A 63 82.41 47.82 73.72
N THR A 64 83.47 47.28 74.30
CA THR A 64 83.76 47.44 75.74
C THR A 64 84.91 48.41 75.95
N THR A 65 84.90 49.11 77.08
CA THR A 65 86.03 49.95 77.51
C THR A 65 87.24 49.13 77.97
N SER A 66 87.02 47.86 78.34
CA SER A 66 88.05 46.92 78.80
C SER A 66 88.22 45.76 77.84
N GLN A 67 89.44 45.55 77.35
CA GLN A 67 89.80 44.40 76.51
C GLN A 67 89.53 43.07 77.21
N ARG A 68 89.73 43.00 78.53
CA ARG A 68 89.44 41.80 79.32
C ARG A 68 87.94 41.50 79.34
N LEU A 69 87.09 42.52 79.45
CA LEU A 69 85.63 42.36 79.44
C LEU A 69 85.12 41.80 78.11
N ARG A 70 85.80 42.13 77.01
CA ARG A 70 85.45 41.62 75.68
C ARG A 70 85.63 40.10 75.58
N GLY A 71 86.63 39.55 76.26
CA GLY A 71 86.90 38.11 76.26
C GLY A 71 85.91 37.28 77.06
N ILE A 72 85.10 37.87 77.95
CA ILE A 72 84.10 37.12 78.74
C ILE A 72 82.68 37.30 78.22
N ILE A 73 82.44 38.14 77.21
CA ILE A 73 81.10 38.39 76.67
C ILE A 73 80.82 37.39 75.56
N ASN A 74 79.78 36.56 75.76
CA ASN A 74 79.33 35.52 74.83
C ASN A 74 80.44 34.55 74.39
N ASP A 75 81.51 34.43 75.19
CA ASP A 75 82.56 33.45 74.96
C ASP A 75 82.23 32.16 75.71
N THR A 76 82.17 31.08 74.95
CA THR A 76 81.90 29.72 75.45
C THR A 76 83.18 28.96 75.76
N GLU A 77 84.36 29.51 75.45
CA GLU A 77 85.64 28.84 75.71
C GLU A 77 86.04 28.95 77.19
N ALA A 78 86.32 27.81 77.82
CA ALA A 78 86.52 27.69 79.26
C ALA A 78 87.83 28.31 79.80
N ASP A 79 88.70 28.81 78.92
CA ASP A 79 90.08 29.21 79.26
C ASP A 79 90.25 30.72 79.51
N VAL A 80 89.16 31.50 79.50
CA VAL A 80 89.24 32.93 79.77
C VAL A 80 89.41 33.19 81.26
N LEU A 81 90.50 33.89 81.62
CA LEU A 81 90.78 34.25 83.01
C LEU A 81 89.67 35.15 83.59
N PRO A 82 89.11 34.78 84.75
CA PRO A 82 88.02 35.54 85.34
C PRO A 82 88.47 36.94 85.74
N ILE A 83 87.63 37.94 85.48
CA ILE A 83 87.95 39.34 85.74
C ILE A 83 87.64 39.64 87.19
N GLN A 84 88.65 39.99 88.00
CA GLN A 84 88.43 40.47 89.35
C GLN A 84 87.68 41.81 89.34
N THR A 85 86.62 41.89 90.12
CA THR A 85 85.69 43.00 90.17
C THR A 85 85.55 43.47 91.62
N ASN A 86 86.22 44.56 91.97
CA ASN A 86 86.15 45.16 93.30
C ASN A 86 85.52 46.55 93.17
N ASN A 87 84.20 46.64 93.35
CA ASN A 87 83.43 47.88 93.21
C ASN A 87 83.62 48.60 91.86
N THR A 88 83.69 47.82 90.79
CA THR A 88 83.92 48.34 89.44
C THR A 88 82.60 48.36 88.67
N THR A 89 82.36 49.46 87.96
CA THR A 89 81.25 49.53 87.00
C THR A 89 81.79 49.10 85.64
N HIS A 90 81.23 48.03 85.10
CA HIS A 90 81.56 47.53 83.77
C HIS A 90 80.53 48.05 82.78
N THR A 91 80.99 48.79 81.78
CA THR A 91 80.12 49.32 80.72
C THR A 91 80.37 48.53 79.44
N ILE A 92 79.29 47.98 78.91
CA ILE A 92 79.23 47.29 77.62
C ILE A 92 78.41 48.18 76.70
N ARG A 93 79.02 48.65 75.61
CA ARG A 93 78.29 49.39 74.57
C ARG A 93 77.96 48.44 73.44
N LEU A 94 76.78 48.61 72.86
CA LEU A 94 76.33 47.90 71.67
C LEU A 94 76.58 48.80 70.46
N ASN A 95 77.10 48.23 69.38
CA ASN A 95 77.44 48.97 68.16
C ASN A 95 76.19 49.45 67.39
N SER A 96 75.04 48.85 67.67
CA SER A 96 73.73 49.22 67.13
C SER A 96 72.65 49.10 68.20
N LEU A 97 71.46 49.65 67.91
CA LEU A 97 70.29 49.51 68.76
C LEU A 97 69.79 48.07 68.67
N THR A 98 69.87 47.35 69.80
CA THR A 98 69.60 45.91 69.84
C THR A 98 68.52 45.63 70.87
N TYR A 99 67.56 44.78 70.52
CA TYR A 99 66.59 44.26 71.48
C TYR A 99 67.29 43.20 72.33
N VAL A 100 67.46 43.47 73.62
CA VAL A 100 68.08 42.53 74.55
C VAL A 100 66.96 41.82 75.29
N ASP A 101 66.89 40.51 75.13
CA ASP A 101 65.90 39.65 75.77
C ASP A 101 66.32 39.37 77.21
N ALA A 102 67.46 38.71 77.38
CA ALA A 102 68.01 38.38 78.68
C ALA A 102 69.53 38.53 78.76
N ILE A 103 70.03 38.73 79.97
CA ILE A 103 71.46 38.67 80.30
C ILE A 103 71.66 37.61 81.37
N TYR A 104 72.60 36.72 81.13
CA TYR A 104 73.06 35.70 82.05
C TYR A 104 74.51 36.00 82.40
N ILE A 105 74.84 36.01 83.69
CA ILE A 105 76.21 36.22 84.16
C ILE A 105 76.57 35.07 85.08
N GLU A 106 77.66 34.38 84.75
CA GLU A 106 78.31 33.43 85.63
C GLU A 106 79.44 34.16 86.39
N GLY A 107 79.33 34.21 87.71
CA GLY A 107 80.33 34.80 88.59
C GLY A 107 81.09 33.76 89.41
N VAL A 108 82.19 34.15 90.06
CA VAL A 108 82.91 33.34 91.04
C VAL A 108 83.15 34.18 92.30
N GLY A 109 82.90 33.60 93.48
CA GLY A 109 83.08 34.29 94.77
C GLY A 109 81.90 35.17 95.19
N TYR A 110 80.75 35.05 94.51
CA TYR A 110 79.49 35.69 94.92
C TYR A 110 78.77 34.82 95.97
N SER A 111 78.21 35.49 96.97
CA SER A 111 77.40 34.93 98.04
C SER A 111 75.93 35.25 97.80
N LEU A 112 75.03 34.55 98.50
CA LEU A 112 73.58 34.75 98.39
C LEU A 112 73.11 36.17 98.70
N TYR A 113 73.90 36.93 99.44
CA TYR A 113 73.59 38.30 99.83
C TYR A 113 74.12 39.34 98.84
N ASP A 114 74.94 38.91 97.89
CA ASP A 114 75.46 39.80 96.87
C ASP A 114 74.42 40.04 95.80
N SER A 115 74.42 41.29 95.34
CA SER A 115 73.59 41.71 94.23
C SER A 115 74.40 42.49 93.22
N LEU A 116 74.03 42.32 91.96
CA LEU A 116 74.53 43.08 90.84
C LEU A 116 73.48 44.12 90.47
N SER A 117 73.90 45.37 90.35
CA SER A 117 73.05 46.45 89.85
C SER A 117 73.23 46.56 88.34
N PHE A 118 72.15 46.33 87.60
CA PHE A 118 72.09 46.49 86.16
C PHE A 118 71.44 47.83 85.82
N ARG A 119 72.05 48.56 84.88
CA ARG A 119 71.45 49.73 84.25
C ARG A 119 71.61 49.65 82.75
N CYS A 120 70.52 49.69 82.01
CA CYS A 120 70.51 49.68 80.56
C CYS A 120 70.06 51.04 80.05
N TYR A 121 70.69 51.50 78.98
CA TYR A 121 70.44 52.81 78.41
C TYR A 121 70.06 52.75 76.94
N VAL A 122 69.24 53.71 76.52
CA VAL A 122 69.00 54.09 75.13
C VAL A 122 69.30 55.57 75.04
N ASP A 123 70.21 55.98 74.16
CA ASP A 123 70.55 57.39 73.93
C ASP A 123 70.83 58.22 75.21
N LYS A 124 71.52 57.59 76.17
CA LYS A 124 71.91 58.13 77.50
C LYS A 124 70.80 58.20 78.54
N GLU A 125 69.57 57.84 78.22
CA GLU A 125 68.49 57.68 79.19
C GLU A 125 68.49 56.26 79.77
N VAL A 126 68.31 56.14 81.08
CA VAL A 126 68.17 54.83 81.75
C VAL A 126 66.80 54.27 81.42
N VAL A 127 66.74 53.29 80.52
CA VAL A 127 65.50 52.63 80.12
C VAL A 127 65.15 51.48 81.06
N PHE A 128 66.14 50.89 81.72
CA PHE A 128 65.93 49.80 82.65
C PHE A 128 66.99 49.83 83.77
N SER A 129 66.55 49.68 85.02
CA SER A 129 67.45 49.54 86.16
C SER A 129 66.88 48.55 87.15
N LYS A 130 67.69 47.56 87.53
CA LYS A 130 67.27 46.52 88.47
C LYS A 130 68.48 45.94 89.18
N GLU A 131 68.32 45.68 90.45
CA GLU A 131 69.30 44.99 91.27
C GLU A 131 68.89 43.52 91.40
N VAL A 132 69.79 42.61 91.01
CA VAL A 132 69.52 41.17 90.99
C VAL A 132 70.42 40.48 91.99
N LYS A 133 69.82 39.74 92.91
CA LYS A 133 70.54 38.92 93.91
C LYS A 133 71.00 37.60 93.29
N CYS A 134 72.13 37.10 93.77
CA CYS A 134 72.71 35.83 93.33
C CYS A 134 71.73 34.66 93.49
N HIS A 135 71.58 33.83 92.45
CA HIS A 135 70.75 32.62 92.54
C HIS A 135 71.47 31.46 93.25
N LYS A 136 70.70 30.60 93.92
CA LYS A 136 71.06 29.96 95.21
C LYS A 136 72.13 28.83 95.22
N SER A 137 72.94 28.62 94.19
CA SER A 137 74.00 27.57 94.28
C SER A 137 75.22 27.72 93.36
N ARG A 138 75.22 28.62 92.37
CA ARG A 138 76.28 28.67 91.34
C ARG A 138 76.91 30.03 91.03
N SER A 139 76.60 31.08 91.81
CA SER A 139 77.07 32.45 91.52
C SER A 139 76.54 32.98 90.17
N ASP A 140 75.36 32.52 89.76
CA ASP A 140 74.70 32.91 88.51
C ASP A 140 73.69 34.04 88.74
N PHE A 141 73.62 34.95 87.77
CA PHE A 141 72.66 36.05 87.71
C PHE A 141 71.94 35.99 86.36
N ALA A 142 70.62 35.91 86.37
CA ALA A 142 69.79 35.96 85.17
C ALA A 142 68.86 37.16 85.26
N ILE A 143 68.77 37.94 84.19
CA ILE A 143 67.92 39.12 84.13
C ILE A 143 67.27 39.25 82.77
N ASN A 144 65.93 39.27 82.75
CA ASN A 144 65.17 39.63 81.56
C ASN A 144 65.10 41.15 81.47
N ILE A 145 65.53 41.68 80.34
CA ILE A 145 65.51 43.11 80.03
C ILE A 145 64.32 43.42 79.13
N GLU A 146 64.08 42.59 78.11
CA GLU A 146 62.97 42.68 77.14
C GLU A 146 62.81 44.10 76.55
N ARG A 147 63.92 44.79 76.28
CA ARG A 147 63.93 46.18 75.80
C ARG A 147 65.04 46.43 74.80
N LEU A 148 64.86 47.48 73.99
CA LEU A 148 65.93 48.02 73.16
C LEU A 148 66.98 48.66 74.05
N VAL A 149 68.25 48.33 73.79
CA VAL A 149 69.38 48.81 74.58
C VAL A 149 70.51 49.19 73.64
N THR A 150 71.25 50.23 74.02
CA THR A 150 72.51 50.66 73.39
C THR A 150 73.70 50.52 74.34
N HIS A 151 73.45 50.61 75.65
CA HIS A 151 74.49 50.49 76.68
C HIS A 151 73.99 49.65 77.85
N ILE A 152 74.84 48.78 78.36
CA ILE A 152 74.59 47.98 79.56
C ILE A 152 75.69 48.31 80.57
N GLU A 153 75.29 48.73 81.76
CA GLU A 153 76.18 48.91 82.91
C GLU A 153 75.89 47.85 83.95
N ILE A 154 76.96 47.16 84.37
CA ILE A 154 76.93 46.16 85.42
C ILE A 154 77.82 46.68 86.55
N LYS A 155 77.21 47.00 87.68
CA LYS A 155 77.93 47.44 88.88
C LYS A 155 78.06 46.28 89.86
N THR A 156 79.31 45.93 90.16
CA THR A 156 79.62 44.86 91.13
C THR A 156 79.63 45.40 92.56
N PRO A 157 79.29 44.55 93.56
CA PRO A 157 79.27 44.96 94.95
C PRO A 157 80.67 45.30 95.47
N SER A 158 80.75 46.18 96.45
CA SER A 158 81.99 46.47 97.16
C SER A 158 82.19 45.48 98.30
N LYS A 159 83.27 44.69 98.27
CA LYS A 159 83.68 43.82 99.37
C LYS A 159 85.10 44.13 99.82
N MET A 160 85.31 44.24 101.13
CA MET A 160 86.64 44.50 101.71
C MET A 160 87.55 43.26 101.80
N PHE A 161 86.99 42.05 101.84
CA PHE A 161 87.76 40.84 102.25
C PHE A 161 87.69 39.64 101.30
N THR A 162 86.90 39.69 100.23
CA THR A 162 86.80 38.58 99.26
C THR A 162 86.84 39.12 97.84
N SER A 163 87.72 38.57 96.99
CA SER A 163 87.76 38.90 95.57
C SER A 163 86.59 38.24 94.84
N THR A 164 85.67 39.04 94.32
CA THR A 164 84.60 38.61 93.39
C THR A 164 85.09 38.72 91.96
N SER A 165 84.83 37.73 91.12
CA SER A 165 85.20 37.79 89.70
C SER A 165 84.06 37.39 88.77
N LEU A 166 84.01 38.01 87.58
CA LEU A 166 83.08 37.67 86.51
C LEU A 166 83.75 36.65 85.59
N LYS A 167 83.07 35.53 85.34
CA LYS A 167 83.58 34.43 84.50
C LYS A 167 83.01 34.50 83.09
N SER A 168 81.70 34.63 82.93
CA SER A 168 81.05 34.76 81.62
C SER A 168 79.84 35.69 81.69
N ILE A 169 79.62 36.45 80.63
CA ILE A 169 78.44 37.32 80.45
C ILE A 169 77.80 36.90 79.13
N CYS A 170 76.67 36.22 79.19
CA CYS A 170 75.88 35.88 78.02
C CYS A 170 74.74 36.90 77.84
N VAL A 171 74.65 37.53 76.67
CA VAL A 171 73.57 38.44 76.31
C VAL A 171 72.82 37.86 75.12
N THR A 172 71.53 37.57 75.32
CA THR A 172 70.63 37.09 74.27
C THR A 172 69.78 38.24 73.74
N GLY A 173 69.51 38.23 72.44
CA GLY A 173 68.75 39.30 71.81
C GLY A 173 68.91 39.35 70.29
N THR A 174 68.32 40.38 69.68
CA THR A 174 68.25 40.51 68.22
C THR A 174 68.51 41.96 67.80
N GLU A 175 69.29 42.15 66.74
CA GLU A 175 69.53 43.49 66.18
C GLU A 175 68.25 44.05 65.54
N LEU A 176 67.98 45.35 65.71
CA LEU A 176 66.80 45.98 65.12
C LEU A 176 66.75 45.86 63.59
N LYS A 177 67.90 45.71 62.92
CA LYS A 177 67.95 45.50 61.46
C LYS A 177 67.30 44.19 61.02
N ALA A 178 67.39 43.14 61.83
CA ALA A 178 66.76 41.85 61.54
C ALA A 178 65.23 41.95 61.52
N PHE A 179 64.64 42.89 62.30
CA PHE A 179 63.19 43.16 62.23
C PHE A 179 62.73 43.65 60.85
N GLY A 180 63.58 44.39 60.12
CA GLY A 180 63.25 44.83 58.76
C GLY A 180 63.15 43.66 57.77
N GLU A 181 64.02 42.65 57.93
CA GLU A 181 64.00 41.42 57.14
C GLU A 181 62.78 40.57 57.51
N ILE A 182 62.47 40.44 58.80
CA ILE A 182 61.26 39.75 59.29
C ILE A 182 59.97 40.42 58.78
N GLU A 183 59.90 41.75 58.75
CA GLU A 183 58.73 42.46 58.22
C GLU A 183 58.57 42.21 56.71
N LYS A 184 59.69 42.16 55.97
CA LYS A 184 59.68 41.85 54.54
C LYS A 184 59.18 40.43 54.27
N THR A 185 59.74 39.43 54.95
CA THR A 185 59.33 38.04 54.79
C THR A 185 57.88 37.83 55.25
N PHE A 186 57.45 38.49 56.32
CA PHE A 186 56.06 38.45 56.77
C PHE A 186 55.10 39.02 55.72
N ARG A 187 55.47 40.12 55.05
CA ARG A 187 54.70 40.68 53.93
C ARG A 187 54.60 39.69 52.77
N GLU A 188 55.71 39.05 52.38
CA GLU A 188 55.76 38.06 51.30
C GLU A 188 54.90 36.81 51.63
N VAL A 189 54.96 36.32 52.86
CA VAL A 189 54.12 35.21 53.33
C VAL A 189 52.64 35.61 53.30
N THR A 190 52.31 36.82 53.73
CA THR A 190 50.94 37.32 53.76
C THR A 190 50.37 37.51 52.35
N SER A 191 51.15 38.05 51.41
CA SER A 191 50.72 38.18 50.01
C SER A 191 50.52 36.81 49.36
N THR A 192 51.45 35.88 49.57
CA THR A 192 51.35 34.51 49.05
C THR A 192 50.12 33.80 49.61
N LYS A 193 49.82 33.98 50.90
CA LYS A 193 48.60 33.45 51.51
C LYS A 193 47.34 34.00 50.86
N LEU A 194 47.28 35.31 50.59
CA LEU A 194 46.14 35.92 49.93
C LEU A 194 45.96 35.42 48.49
N ASP A 195 47.06 35.25 47.75
CA ASP A 195 47.03 34.72 46.39
C ASP A 195 46.55 33.26 46.36
N ILE A 196 47.02 32.44 47.31
CA ILE A 196 46.54 31.06 47.49
C ILE A 196 45.04 31.06 47.80
N LEU A 197 44.57 31.90 48.73
CA LEU A 197 43.15 31.99 49.05
C LEU A 197 42.30 32.40 47.85
N LYS A 198 42.78 33.35 47.05
CA LYS A 198 42.10 33.78 45.83
C LYS A 198 41.97 32.62 44.83
N LYS A 199 43.06 31.88 44.60
CA LYS A 199 43.06 30.71 43.72
C LYS A 199 42.16 29.59 44.25
N CYS A 200 42.17 29.32 45.56
CA CYS A 200 41.28 28.35 46.19
C CYS A 200 39.80 28.73 45.97
N ASN A 201 39.45 30.00 46.12
CA ASN A 201 38.09 30.47 45.86
C ASN A 201 37.73 30.32 44.36
N GLU A 202 38.61 30.73 43.45
CA GLU A 202 38.39 30.55 41.99
C GLU A 202 38.23 29.08 41.60
N ALA A 203 39.00 28.17 42.21
CA ALA A 203 38.88 26.74 42.02
C ALA A 203 37.55 26.19 42.57
N THR A 204 37.10 26.71 43.72
CA THR A 204 35.82 26.34 44.32
C THR A 204 34.65 26.78 43.44
N ASP A 205 34.68 28.03 42.93
CA ASP A 205 33.67 28.56 42.02
C ASP A 205 33.59 27.74 40.71
N LYS A 206 34.74 27.32 40.17
CA LYS A 206 34.78 26.44 38.99
C LYS A 206 34.20 25.05 39.31
N PHE A 207 34.53 24.50 40.47
CA PHE A 207 34.01 23.21 40.90
C PHE A 207 32.48 23.24 41.06
N GLU A 208 31.93 24.31 41.63
CA GLU A 208 30.47 24.49 41.72
C GLU A 208 29.82 24.55 40.33
N LYS A 209 30.40 25.31 39.39
CA LYS A 209 29.91 25.35 38.00
C LYS A 209 29.93 23.99 37.34
N TYR A 210 31.02 23.24 37.46
CA TYR A 210 31.11 21.89 36.89
C TYR A 210 30.13 20.91 37.54
N LYS A 211 29.86 21.07 38.83
CA LYS A 211 28.86 20.27 39.53
C LYS A 211 27.44 20.56 39.00
N ASP A 212 27.13 21.82 38.75
CA ASP A 212 25.84 22.23 38.19
C ASP A 212 25.69 21.73 36.75
N GLU A 213 26.70 21.92 35.90
CA GLU A 213 26.74 21.39 34.53
C GLU A 213 26.60 19.86 34.51
N TYR A 214 27.28 19.15 35.42
CA TYR A 214 27.16 17.71 35.57
C TYR A 214 25.72 17.30 35.94
N SER A 215 25.08 18.02 36.85
CA SER A 215 23.69 17.77 37.22
C SER A 215 22.73 18.02 36.06
N GLU A 216 22.97 19.04 35.24
CA GLU A 216 22.18 19.29 34.03
C GLU A 216 22.34 18.18 33.01
N ILE A 217 23.59 17.78 32.72
CA ILE A 217 23.90 16.66 31.83
C ILE A 217 23.24 15.38 32.33
N PHE A 218 23.32 15.08 33.63
CA PHE A 218 22.67 13.92 34.22
C PHE A 218 21.15 13.92 34.01
N ASN A 219 20.49 15.06 34.29
CA ASN A 219 19.06 15.20 34.08
C ASN A 219 18.65 15.08 32.60
N THR A 220 19.47 15.59 31.68
CA THR A 220 19.21 15.43 30.24
C THR A 220 19.37 13.98 29.79
N LYS A 221 20.36 13.25 30.34
CA LYS A 221 20.54 11.83 30.10
C LYS A 221 19.32 11.02 30.54
N GLU A 222 18.81 11.25 31.75
CA GLU A 222 17.59 10.56 32.24
C GLU A 222 16.37 10.87 31.36
N LYS A 223 16.19 12.13 30.93
CA LYS A 223 15.11 12.50 30.01
C LYS A 223 15.22 11.77 28.67
N LEU A 224 16.41 11.75 28.07
CA LEU A 224 16.65 11.06 26.80
C LEU A 224 16.40 9.56 26.94
N GLN A 225 16.85 8.94 28.03
CA GLN A 225 16.61 7.53 28.30
C GLN A 225 15.12 7.21 28.43
N SER A 226 14.36 8.05 29.14
CA SER A 226 12.90 7.90 29.24
C SER A 226 12.17 8.06 27.90
N GLU A 227 12.72 8.85 26.97
CA GLU A 227 12.15 9.05 25.65
C GLU A 227 12.47 7.89 24.70
N ILE A 228 13.68 7.33 24.79
CA ILE A 228 14.08 6.09 24.09
C ILE A 228 13.12 4.96 24.48
N GLU A 229 12.89 4.73 25.77
CA GLU A 229 11.97 3.68 26.24
C GLU A 229 10.53 3.85 25.71
N LYS A 230 10.06 5.09 25.56
CA LYS A 230 8.75 5.36 24.96
C LYS A 230 8.74 5.06 23.47
N GLN A 231 9.79 5.44 22.75
CA GLN A 231 9.92 5.19 21.32
C GLN A 231 10.04 3.69 21.02
N GLU A 232 10.75 2.93 21.85
CA GLU A 232 10.83 1.47 21.75
C GLU A 232 9.45 0.82 21.94
N LYS A 233 8.68 1.23 22.94
CA LYS A 233 7.30 0.75 23.14
C LYS A 233 6.39 1.08 21.95
N LEU A 234 6.54 2.26 21.36
CA LEU A 234 5.79 2.65 20.16
C LEU A 234 6.23 1.82 18.94
N LYS A 235 7.52 1.55 18.78
CA LYS A 235 8.06 0.67 17.73
C LYS A 235 7.51 -0.74 17.84
N GLU A 236 7.49 -1.30 19.05
CA GLU A 236 6.95 -2.64 19.33
C GLU A 236 5.44 -2.70 19.02
N SER A 237 4.66 -1.72 19.47
CA SER A 237 3.23 -1.62 19.16
C SER A 237 2.97 -1.52 17.65
N CYS A 238 3.72 -0.67 16.94
CA CYS A 238 3.59 -0.48 15.50
C CYS A 238 3.95 -1.76 14.73
N SER A 239 5.00 -2.46 15.17
CA SER A 239 5.39 -3.77 14.61
C SER A 239 4.27 -4.81 14.79
N GLY A 240 3.66 -4.86 15.98
CA GLY A 240 2.50 -5.72 16.25
C GLY A 240 1.30 -5.43 15.34
N ASP A 241 0.98 -4.14 15.15
CA ASP A 241 -0.09 -3.71 14.24
C ASP A 241 0.21 -4.09 12.78
N LEU A 242 1.47 -3.99 12.35
CA LEU A 242 1.91 -4.35 11.00
C LEU A 242 1.74 -5.85 10.75
N LEU A 243 2.14 -6.70 11.72
CA LEU A 243 1.94 -8.14 11.65
C LEU A 243 0.45 -8.50 11.57
N TYR A 244 -0.39 -7.89 12.40
CA TYR A 244 -1.83 -8.08 12.37
C TYR A 244 -2.46 -7.67 11.02
N LEU A 245 -2.03 -6.52 10.49
CA LEU A 245 -2.54 -6.00 9.23
C LEU A 245 -2.12 -6.87 8.03
N ASN A 246 -0.90 -7.41 8.05
CA ASN A 246 -0.42 -8.37 7.06
C ASN A 246 -1.22 -9.67 7.09
N GLU A 247 -1.50 -10.22 8.28
CA GLU A 247 -2.33 -11.42 8.40
C GLU A 247 -3.74 -11.19 7.83
N LYS A 248 -4.32 -10.01 8.09
CA LYS A 248 -5.62 -9.61 7.55
C LYS A 248 -5.58 -9.42 6.03
N LEU A 249 -4.50 -8.88 5.49
CA LEU A 249 -4.28 -8.70 4.06
C LEU A 249 -4.20 -10.07 3.37
N ASP A 250 -3.46 -11.03 3.92
CA ASP A 250 -3.35 -12.38 3.39
C ASP A 250 -4.69 -13.13 3.43
N LYS A 251 -5.47 -12.99 4.52
CA LYS A 251 -6.84 -13.51 4.59
C LYS A 251 -7.72 -12.93 3.49
N ARG A 252 -7.64 -11.61 3.25
CA ARG A 252 -8.40 -10.95 2.17
C ARG A 252 -7.95 -11.38 0.78
N LYS A 253 -6.64 -11.53 0.53
CA LYS A 253 -6.12 -12.06 -0.75
C LYS A 253 -6.66 -13.45 -1.04
N LYS A 254 -6.66 -14.34 -0.05
CA LYS A 254 -7.24 -15.69 -0.17
C LYS A 254 -8.73 -15.62 -0.51
N ALA A 255 -9.50 -14.78 0.19
CA ALA A 255 -10.92 -14.59 -0.08
C ALA A 255 -11.20 -14.05 -1.49
N VAL A 256 -10.39 -13.10 -1.98
CA VAL A 256 -10.49 -12.55 -3.35
C VAL A 256 -10.20 -13.63 -4.39
N ASN A 257 -9.18 -14.45 -4.18
CA ASN A 257 -8.86 -15.55 -5.10
C ASN A 257 -10.01 -16.57 -5.17
N ILE A 258 -10.61 -16.94 -4.03
CA ILE A 258 -11.77 -17.83 -3.98
C ILE A 258 -12.97 -17.21 -4.72
N ALA A 259 -13.27 -15.94 -4.47
CA ALA A 259 -14.35 -15.25 -5.16
C ALA A 259 -14.10 -15.15 -6.69
N ALA A 260 -12.84 -14.99 -7.11
CA ALA A 260 -12.47 -14.96 -8.53
C ALA A 260 -12.67 -16.33 -9.20
N THR A 261 -12.32 -17.43 -8.52
CA THR A 261 -12.59 -18.79 -9.02
C THR A 261 -14.08 -19.06 -9.11
N GLU A 262 -14.86 -18.71 -8.07
CA GLU A 262 -16.32 -18.87 -8.08
C GLU A 262 -17.00 -18.05 -9.20
N LEU A 263 -16.52 -16.84 -9.47
CA LEU A 263 -17.02 -16.02 -10.57
C LEU A 263 -16.73 -16.66 -11.93
N SER A 264 -15.51 -17.20 -12.11
CA SER A 264 -15.15 -17.92 -13.33
C SER A 264 -16.02 -19.15 -13.55
N ASP A 265 -16.35 -19.89 -12.50
CA ASP A 265 -17.21 -21.08 -12.62
C ASP A 265 -18.66 -20.69 -12.92
N ARG A 266 -19.21 -19.67 -12.23
CA ARG A 266 -20.54 -19.13 -12.57
C ARG A 266 -20.62 -18.58 -14.00
N GLN A 267 -19.54 -18.00 -14.51
CA GLN A 267 -19.48 -17.54 -15.90
C GLN A 267 -19.61 -18.73 -16.87
N ARG A 268 -18.93 -19.85 -16.60
CA ARG A 268 -19.05 -21.08 -17.39
C ARG A 268 -20.46 -21.66 -17.33
N ASP A 269 -21.08 -21.66 -16.14
CA ASP A 269 -22.45 -22.12 -15.96
C ASP A 269 -23.44 -21.27 -16.77
N LEU A 270 -23.28 -19.94 -16.76
CA LEU A 270 -24.09 -19.03 -17.56
C LEU A 270 -23.92 -19.27 -19.06
N GLU A 271 -22.69 -19.49 -19.53
CA GLU A 271 -22.43 -19.83 -20.93
C GLU A 271 -23.06 -21.18 -21.32
N SER A 272 -23.02 -22.17 -20.42
CA SER A 272 -23.70 -23.45 -20.63
C SER A 272 -25.21 -23.27 -20.71
N LEU A 273 -25.79 -22.52 -19.78
CA LEU A 273 -27.22 -22.27 -19.72
C LEU A 273 -27.72 -21.51 -20.96
N ASP A 274 -26.94 -20.54 -21.47
CA ASP A 274 -27.26 -19.81 -22.70
C ASP A 274 -27.21 -20.73 -23.94
N ARG A 275 -26.23 -21.64 -24.02
CA ARG A 275 -26.19 -22.68 -25.06
C ARG A 275 -27.39 -23.61 -25.00
N ASP A 276 -27.87 -23.94 -23.81
CA ASP A 276 -29.04 -24.81 -23.68
C ASP A 276 -30.35 -24.05 -23.98
N LEU A 277 -30.47 -22.79 -23.58
CA LEU A 277 -31.60 -21.93 -23.93
C LEU A 277 -31.70 -21.74 -25.45
N THR A 278 -30.57 -21.50 -26.12
CA THR A 278 -30.54 -21.38 -27.59
C THR A 278 -30.98 -22.66 -28.29
N LYS A 279 -30.50 -23.84 -27.85
CA LYS A 279 -30.99 -25.15 -28.36
C LYS A 279 -32.48 -25.34 -28.12
N GLU A 280 -32.97 -25.02 -26.92
CA GLU A 280 -34.38 -25.18 -26.57
C GLU A 280 -35.27 -24.26 -27.42
N ARG A 281 -34.80 -23.04 -27.70
CA ARG A 281 -35.47 -22.09 -28.58
C ARG A 281 -35.49 -22.56 -30.03
N GLU A 282 -34.42 -23.18 -30.51
CA GLU A 282 -34.38 -23.80 -31.84
C GLU A 282 -35.39 -24.95 -31.95
N LYS A 283 -35.44 -25.84 -30.96
CA LYS A 283 -36.44 -26.91 -30.89
C LYS A 283 -37.87 -26.35 -30.86
N PHE A 284 -38.12 -25.33 -30.04
CA PHE A 284 -39.43 -24.68 -29.97
C PHE A 284 -39.83 -24.09 -31.33
N ASN A 285 -38.92 -23.42 -32.03
CA ASN A 285 -39.18 -22.88 -33.36
C ASN A 285 -39.42 -23.98 -34.42
N GLN A 286 -38.73 -25.11 -34.33
CA GLN A 286 -38.98 -26.26 -35.19
C GLN A 286 -40.37 -26.86 -34.93
N LEU A 287 -40.70 -27.12 -33.67
CA LEU A 287 -42.02 -27.61 -33.26
C LEU A 287 -43.15 -26.66 -33.68
N ALA A 288 -42.96 -25.34 -33.52
CA ALA A 288 -43.94 -24.35 -33.95
C ALA A 288 -44.16 -24.36 -35.48
N LYS A 289 -43.10 -24.57 -36.26
CA LYS A 289 -43.21 -24.75 -37.72
C LYS A 289 -43.95 -26.03 -38.06
N ASP A 290 -43.62 -27.14 -37.40
CA ASP A 290 -44.26 -28.43 -37.64
C ASP A 290 -45.75 -28.38 -37.31
N ILE A 291 -46.13 -27.76 -36.19
CA ILE A 291 -47.53 -27.50 -35.83
C ILE A 291 -48.21 -26.69 -36.93
N SER A 292 -47.60 -25.59 -37.39
CA SER A 292 -48.17 -24.77 -38.46
C SER A 292 -48.35 -25.54 -39.78
N ILE A 293 -47.41 -26.42 -40.14
CA ILE A 293 -47.51 -27.28 -41.32
C ILE A 293 -48.68 -28.26 -41.15
N LYS A 294 -48.77 -28.94 -40.00
CA LYS A 294 -49.83 -29.91 -39.71
C LYS A 294 -51.21 -29.27 -39.69
N GLU A 295 -51.35 -28.06 -39.14
CA GLU A 295 -52.61 -27.31 -39.19
C GLU A 295 -53.01 -26.95 -40.63
N SER A 296 -52.04 -26.58 -41.48
CA SER A 296 -52.28 -26.32 -42.90
C SER A 296 -52.74 -27.58 -43.64
N GLU A 297 -52.05 -28.70 -43.44
CA GLU A 297 -52.43 -30.01 -43.99
C GLU A 297 -53.87 -30.39 -43.59
N LEU A 298 -54.22 -30.26 -42.30
CA LEU A 298 -55.55 -30.55 -41.80
C LEU A 298 -56.62 -29.66 -42.47
N ARG A 299 -56.35 -28.35 -42.62
CA ARG A 299 -57.26 -27.44 -43.33
C ARG A 299 -57.47 -27.86 -44.79
N THR A 300 -56.40 -28.23 -45.50
CA THR A 300 -56.51 -28.70 -46.90
C THR A 300 -57.33 -29.98 -46.99
N LEU A 301 -57.12 -30.94 -46.08
CA LEU A 301 -57.86 -32.19 -46.05
C LEU A 301 -59.35 -31.96 -45.76
N LYS A 302 -59.69 -31.10 -44.79
CA LYS A 302 -61.07 -30.71 -44.46
C LYS A 302 -61.76 -29.97 -45.61
N SER A 303 -61.01 -29.17 -46.38
CA SER A 303 -61.53 -28.49 -47.58
C SER A 303 -61.80 -29.48 -48.72
N ASN A 304 -60.89 -30.45 -48.93
CA ASN A 304 -61.04 -31.46 -49.98
C ASN A 304 -62.21 -32.43 -49.71
N ILE A 305 -62.47 -32.76 -48.44
CA ILE A 305 -63.65 -33.53 -48.04
C ILE A 305 -64.96 -32.79 -48.38
N ASN A 306 -64.99 -31.46 -48.30
CA ASN A 306 -66.21 -30.68 -48.52
C ASN A 306 -66.58 -30.40 -49.99
N LEU A 307 -65.72 -30.75 -50.96
CA LEU A 307 -65.90 -30.43 -52.39
C LEU A 307 -65.98 -31.69 -53.27
N PHE A 308 -67.21 -32.20 -53.39
CA PHE A 308 -67.65 -33.30 -54.28
C PHE A 308 -67.00 -34.67 -54.02
N PRO A 309 -67.73 -35.79 -54.28
CA PRO A 309 -67.07 -37.09 -54.41
C PRO A 309 -65.99 -36.93 -55.48
N SER A 310 -64.75 -37.29 -55.16
CA SER A 310 -63.55 -37.10 -55.99
C SER A 310 -63.77 -37.43 -57.48
N GLU A 311 -64.59 -38.44 -57.76
CA GLU A 311 -64.95 -38.89 -59.11
C GLU A 311 -65.71 -37.85 -59.97
N LEU A 312 -66.48 -36.94 -59.38
CA LEU A 312 -67.21 -35.92 -60.14
C LEU A 312 -66.31 -34.72 -60.54
N SER A 313 -65.27 -34.46 -59.75
CA SER A 313 -64.28 -33.41 -60.06
C SER A 313 -63.43 -33.80 -61.27
N ASP A 314 -63.10 -35.09 -61.39
CA ASP A 314 -62.41 -35.66 -62.54
C ASP A 314 -63.31 -35.61 -63.79
N TYR A 315 -64.61 -35.92 -63.67
CA TYR A 315 -65.57 -35.76 -64.78
C TYR A 315 -65.69 -34.29 -65.24
N ALA A 316 -65.75 -33.33 -64.33
CA ALA A 316 -65.79 -31.91 -64.66
C ALA A 316 -64.49 -31.40 -65.30
N LYS A 317 -63.34 -31.97 -64.91
CA LYS A 317 -62.00 -31.67 -65.45
C LYS A 317 -61.81 -32.29 -66.85
N GLU A 318 -62.31 -33.49 -67.08
CA GLU A 318 -62.36 -34.13 -68.41
C GLU A 318 -63.34 -33.43 -69.37
N GLY A 319 -64.47 -32.93 -68.87
CA GLY A 319 -65.38 -32.06 -69.61
C GLY A 319 -64.72 -30.77 -70.12
N GLY A 320 -63.86 -30.15 -69.31
CA GLY A 320 -63.07 -28.99 -69.73
C GLY A 320 -62.03 -29.32 -70.82
N LYS A 321 -61.33 -30.45 -70.68
CA LYS A 321 -60.37 -30.92 -71.69
C LYS A 321 -61.05 -31.33 -73.00
N SER A 322 -62.25 -31.91 -72.95
CA SER A 322 -63.03 -32.23 -74.16
C SER A 322 -63.56 -30.98 -74.84
N LEU A 323 -64.09 -30.00 -74.10
CA LEU A 323 -64.51 -28.70 -74.64
C LEU A 323 -63.38 -28.01 -75.41
N ASN A 324 -62.18 -27.95 -74.81
CA ASN A 324 -61.03 -27.34 -75.47
C ASN A 324 -60.63 -28.09 -76.75
N ARG A 325 -60.77 -29.42 -76.78
CA ARG A 325 -60.52 -30.24 -77.99
C ARG A 325 -61.54 -29.99 -79.09
N TYR A 326 -62.83 -29.87 -78.78
CA TYR A 326 -63.85 -29.54 -79.77
C TYR A 326 -63.65 -28.13 -80.35
N MET A 327 -63.31 -27.14 -79.51
CA MET A 327 -62.95 -25.80 -79.97
C MET A 327 -61.70 -25.81 -80.85
N LEU A 328 -60.66 -26.53 -80.45
CA LEU A 328 -59.42 -26.69 -81.24
C LEU A 328 -59.70 -27.32 -82.62
N ILE A 329 -60.50 -28.39 -82.68
CA ILE A 329 -60.85 -29.07 -83.94
C ILE A 329 -61.73 -28.17 -84.82
N SER A 330 -62.58 -27.32 -84.23
CA SER A 330 -63.40 -26.35 -84.98
C SER A 330 -62.60 -25.24 -85.65
N VAL A 331 -61.39 -24.93 -85.19
CA VAL A 331 -60.50 -23.94 -85.84
C VAL A 331 -60.04 -24.44 -87.22
N LEU A 332 -59.87 -25.75 -87.42
CA LEU A 332 -59.39 -26.33 -88.67
C LEU A 332 -60.27 -25.98 -89.90
N PRO A 333 -61.59 -26.25 -89.92
CA PRO A 333 -62.45 -25.84 -91.03
C PRO A 333 -62.56 -24.32 -91.16
N MET A 334 -62.39 -23.56 -90.06
CA MET A 334 -62.36 -22.09 -90.11
C MET A 334 -61.12 -21.58 -90.87
N LEU A 335 -59.96 -22.20 -90.65
CA LEU A 335 -58.75 -21.91 -91.42
C LEU A 335 -58.88 -22.29 -92.88
N VAL A 336 -59.54 -23.41 -93.20
CA VAL A 336 -59.81 -23.79 -94.60
C VAL A 336 -60.71 -22.75 -95.29
N ILE A 337 -61.76 -22.28 -94.62
CA ILE A 337 -62.62 -21.20 -95.12
C ILE A 337 -61.80 -19.92 -95.34
N ALA A 338 -60.97 -19.52 -94.38
CA ALA A 338 -60.12 -18.34 -94.51
C ALA A 338 -59.12 -18.46 -95.67
N PHE A 339 -58.47 -19.61 -95.80
CA PHE A 339 -57.50 -19.89 -96.87
C PHE A 339 -58.16 -19.85 -98.25
N ILE A 340 -59.30 -20.53 -98.43
CA ILE A 340 -60.04 -20.50 -99.70
C ILE A 340 -60.52 -19.07 -100.00
N SER A 341 -60.99 -18.32 -99.00
CA SER A 341 -61.44 -16.94 -99.19
C SER A 341 -60.29 -16.01 -99.61
N ILE A 342 -59.11 -16.16 -98.99
CA ILE A 342 -57.90 -15.42 -99.36
C ILE A 342 -57.46 -15.79 -100.78
N HIS A 343 -57.41 -17.08 -101.10
CA HIS A 343 -57.02 -17.55 -102.42
C HIS A 343 -57.99 -17.07 -103.51
N LEU A 344 -59.30 -17.08 -103.21
CA LEU A 344 -60.33 -16.59 -104.12
C LEU A 344 -60.24 -15.06 -104.32
N TYR A 345 -59.88 -14.32 -103.27
CA TYR A 345 -59.59 -12.88 -103.36
C TYR A 345 -58.36 -12.59 -104.22
N PHE A 346 -57.23 -13.27 -103.98
CA PHE A 346 -56.03 -13.08 -104.82
C PHE A 346 -56.25 -13.53 -106.27
N SER A 347 -56.93 -14.67 -106.48
CA SER A 347 -57.28 -15.14 -107.83
C SER A 347 -58.19 -14.16 -108.59
N ALA A 348 -59.03 -13.42 -107.85
CA ALA A 348 -59.85 -12.35 -108.42
C ALA A 348 -59.04 -11.07 -108.68
N ALA A 349 -58.08 -10.72 -107.82
CA ALA A 349 -57.17 -9.60 -108.02
C ALA A 349 -56.23 -9.81 -109.22
N ASP A 350 -55.60 -10.99 -109.31
CA ASP A 350 -54.76 -11.37 -110.46
C ASP A 350 -55.55 -11.34 -111.77
N LEU A 351 -56.85 -11.66 -111.71
CA LEU A 351 -57.73 -11.55 -112.88
C LEU A 351 -58.00 -10.10 -113.26
N ALA A 352 -58.28 -9.25 -112.26
CA ALA A 352 -58.48 -7.82 -112.49
C ALA A 352 -57.23 -7.17 -113.11
N ASP A 353 -56.03 -7.56 -112.64
CA ASP A 353 -54.77 -7.08 -113.18
C ASP A 353 -54.49 -7.65 -114.59
N TYR A 354 -54.71 -8.95 -114.82
CA TYR A 354 -54.56 -9.55 -116.16
C TYR A 354 -55.49 -8.92 -117.21
N VAL A 355 -56.75 -8.64 -116.84
CA VAL A 355 -57.72 -7.98 -117.73
C VAL A 355 -57.33 -6.52 -117.99
N LYS A 356 -56.69 -5.86 -117.02
CA LYS A 356 -56.23 -4.48 -117.14
C LYS A 356 -54.97 -4.36 -118.02
N ASP A 357 -54.02 -5.28 -117.90
CA ASP A 357 -52.77 -5.27 -118.67
C ASP A 357 -52.95 -5.72 -120.13
N ASN A 358 -53.85 -6.66 -120.40
CA ASN A 358 -54.20 -7.09 -121.76
C ASN A 358 -55.36 -6.27 -122.35
N SER A 359 -55.21 -4.94 -122.36
CA SER A 359 -56.20 -3.95 -122.81
C SER A 359 -56.40 -3.91 -124.34
N GLY A 360 -56.62 -5.08 -124.96
CA GLY A 360 -56.91 -5.26 -126.38
C GLY A 360 -57.13 -6.73 -126.74
N ASN A 361 -58.38 -7.20 -126.65
CA ASN A 361 -58.91 -8.52 -127.04
C ASN A 361 -58.78 -9.68 -126.04
N VAL A 362 -59.36 -9.54 -124.84
CA VAL A 362 -59.69 -10.70 -123.98
C VAL A 362 -61.21 -10.83 -123.92
N ASP A 363 -61.76 -11.98 -124.34
CA ASP A 363 -63.19 -12.27 -124.23
C ASP A 363 -63.55 -12.64 -122.78
N LEU A 364 -64.24 -11.73 -122.09
CA LEU A 364 -64.64 -11.88 -120.68
C LEU A 364 -65.49 -13.13 -120.44
N ALA A 365 -66.28 -13.56 -121.42
CA ALA A 365 -67.14 -14.74 -121.29
C ALA A 365 -66.32 -16.03 -121.18
N GLU A 366 -65.24 -16.15 -121.97
CA GLU A 366 -64.33 -17.30 -121.96
C GLU A 366 -63.56 -17.42 -120.64
N VAL A 367 -63.15 -16.28 -120.08
CA VAL A 367 -62.51 -16.18 -118.77
C VAL A 367 -63.43 -16.62 -117.64
N ILE A 368 -64.72 -16.27 -117.68
CA ILE A 368 -65.70 -16.68 -116.66
C ILE A 368 -66.01 -18.18 -116.78
N ILE A 369 -66.24 -18.67 -118.00
CA ILE A 369 -66.55 -20.09 -118.25
C ILE A 369 -65.42 -21.02 -117.82
N SER A 370 -64.17 -20.65 -118.09
CA SER A 370 -63.00 -21.46 -117.72
C SER A 370 -62.79 -21.57 -116.20
N ARG A 371 -63.31 -20.61 -115.42
CA ARG A 371 -63.15 -20.57 -113.95
C ARG A 371 -64.38 -21.01 -113.16
N LEU A 372 -65.55 -21.11 -113.80
CA LEU A 372 -66.80 -21.58 -113.19
C LEU A 372 -66.66 -22.92 -112.43
N PRO A 373 -66.01 -23.98 -112.97
CA PRO A 373 -65.86 -25.24 -112.23
C PRO A 373 -65.05 -25.09 -110.94
N TYR A 374 -64.04 -24.21 -110.92
CA TYR A 374 -63.24 -23.93 -109.72
C TYR A 374 -64.04 -23.18 -108.65
N VAL A 375 -64.82 -22.17 -109.04
CA VAL A 375 -65.67 -21.42 -108.12
C VAL A 375 -66.75 -22.32 -107.50
N LEU A 376 -67.35 -23.20 -108.30
CA LEU A 376 -68.38 -24.13 -107.84
C LEU A 376 -67.80 -25.16 -106.85
N LEU A 377 -66.60 -25.67 -107.12
CA LEU A 377 -65.87 -26.53 -106.18
C LEU A 377 -65.55 -25.78 -104.87
N SER A 378 -65.12 -24.53 -104.95
CA SER A 378 -64.82 -23.71 -103.77
C SER A 378 -66.07 -23.47 -102.92
N PHE A 379 -67.22 -23.18 -103.53
CA PHE A 379 -68.50 -23.01 -102.83
C PHE A 379 -68.97 -24.29 -102.12
N THR A 380 -68.81 -25.46 -102.74
CA THR A 380 -69.21 -26.73 -102.10
C THR A 380 -68.34 -27.05 -100.89
N ILE A 381 -67.03 -26.83 -100.97
CA ILE A 381 -66.12 -26.97 -99.82
C ILE A 381 -66.48 -25.98 -98.72
N LEU A 382 -66.75 -24.72 -99.07
CA LEU A 382 -67.15 -23.68 -98.12
C LEU A 382 -68.43 -24.06 -97.36
N GLY A 383 -69.43 -24.57 -98.08
CA GLY A 383 -70.69 -25.03 -97.51
C GLY A 383 -70.50 -26.23 -96.57
N ALA A 384 -69.69 -27.21 -96.97
CA ALA A 384 -69.37 -28.37 -96.14
C ALA A 384 -68.65 -27.96 -94.83
N CYS A 385 -67.64 -27.09 -94.91
CA CYS A 385 -66.91 -26.59 -93.75
C CYS A 385 -67.79 -25.76 -92.81
N SER A 386 -68.68 -24.93 -93.34
CA SER A 386 -69.60 -24.11 -92.53
C SER A 386 -70.56 -24.98 -91.71
N SER A 387 -71.12 -26.03 -92.32
CA SER A 387 -71.98 -27.00 -91.61
C SER A 387 -71.23 -27.74 -90.49
N LEU A 388 -69.96 -28.05 -90.74
CA LEU A 388 -69.08 -28.74 -89.78
C LEU A 388 -68.78 -27.86 -88.55
N ILE A 389 -68.48 -26.57 -88.76
CA ILE A 389 -68.30 -25.59 -87.69
C ILE A 389 -69.57 -25.44 -86.85
N TYR A 390 -70.73 -25.31 -87.49
CA TYR A 390 -72.01 -25.19 -86.79
C TYR A 390 -72.26 -26.39 -85.86
N ARG A 391 -71.97 -27.61 -86.33
CA ARG A 391 -72.10 -28.83 -85.50
C ARG A 391 -71.14 -28.82 -84.31
N PHE A 392 -69.87 -28.43 -84.49
CA PHE A 392 -68.92 -28.39 -83.38
C PHE A 392 -69.27 -27.33 -82.33
N ILE A 393 -69.70 -26.15 -82.76
CA ILE A 393 -70.13 -25.08 -81.84
C ILE A 393 -71.36 -25.53 -81.06
N SER A 394 -72.35 -26.15 -81.71
CA SER A 394 -73.55 -26.66 -81.04
C SER A 394 -73.21 -27.71 -79.99
N GLU A 395 -72.27 -28.61 -80.27
CA GLU A 395 -71.85 -29.65 -79.32
C GLU A 395 -71.05 -29.05 -78.14
N ALA A 396 -70.19 -28.05 -78.41
CA ALA A 396 -69.46 -27.32 -77.38
C ALA A 396 -70.40 -26.56 -76.42
N ILE A 397 -71.46 -25.95 -76.95
CA ILE A 397 -72.51 -25.30 -76.16
C ILE A 397 -73.23 -26.34 -75.30
N ARG A 398 -73.59 -27.50 -75.87
CA ARG A 398 -74.27 -28.58 -75.14
C ARG A 398 -73.45 -29.09 -73.94
N ILE A 399 -72.14 -29.33 -74.12
CA ILE A 399 -71.24 -29.75 -73.04
C ILE A 399 -71.15 -28.69 -71.94
N THR A 400 -71.09 -27.42 -72.33
CA THR A 400 -71.00 -26.30 -71.39
C THR A 400 -72.28 -26.16 -70.56
N GLU A 401 -73.43 -26.34 -71.20
CA GLU A 401 -74.74 -26.33 -70.53
C GLU A 401 -74.87 -27.49 -69.53
N GLN A 402 -74.42 -28.69 -69.89
CA GLN A 402 -74.38 -29.84 -68.98
C GLN A 402 -73.51 -29.57 -67.74
N LYS A 403 -72.34 -28.96 -67.93
CA LYS A 403 -71.45 -28.57 -66.82
C LYS A 403 -72.10 -27.52 -65.92
N LEU A 404 -72.76 -26.53 -66.52
CA LEU A 404 -73.46 -25.48 -65.77
C LEU A 404 -74.62 -26.06 -64.95
N ASN A 405 -75.41 -26.96 -65.53
CA ASN A 405 -76.55 -27.56 -64.84
C ASN A 405 -76.10 -28.47 -63.68
N LEU A 406 -75.02 -29.27 -63.85
CA LEU A 406 -74.43 -30.00 -62.73
C LEU A 406 -73.92 -29.08 -61.61
N SER A 407 -73.31 -27.94 -61.96
CA SER A 407 -72.91 -26.93 -60.97
C SER A 407 -74.11 -26.32 -60.24
N LYS A 408 -75.21 -26.04 -60.94
CA LYS A 408 -76.46 -25.56 -60.32
C LYS A 408 -77.01 -26.58 -59.34
N VAL A 409 -77.05 -27.86 -59.71
CA VAL A 409 -77.49 -28.96 -58.82
C VAL A 409 -76.65 -28.97 -57.54
N SER A 410 -75.33 -28.82 -57.63
CA SER A 410 -74.48 -28.81 -56.44
C SER A 410 -74.68 -27.60 -55.54
N ILE A 411 -74.94 -26.43 -56.12
CA ILE A 411 -75.20 -25.21 -55.33
C ILE A 411 -76.55 -25.38 -54.61
N ILE A 412 -77.59 -25.82 -55.32
CA ILE A 412 -78.89 -26.12 -54.72
C ILE A 412 -78.77 -27.17 -53.61
N ALA A 413 -78.03 -28.25 -53.84
CA ALA A 413 -77.80 -29.28 -52.83
C ALA A 413 -77.10 -28.73 -51.57
N LYS A 414 -76.16 -27.79 -51.76
CA LYS A 414 -75.48 -27.12 -50.64
C LYS A 414 -76.46 -26.20 -49.90
N ASP A 415 -77.16 -25.33 -50.61
CA ASP A 415 -78.05 -24.34 -50.00
C ASP A 415 -79.25 -25.02 -49.30
N VAL A 416 -79.81 -26.10 -49.88
CA VAL A 416 -80.88 -26.89 -49.27
C VAL A 416 -80.37 -27.68 -48.07
N SER A 417 -79.17 -28.28 -48.14
CA SER A 417 -78.57 -28.96 -46.99
C SER A 417 -78.26 -28.00 -45.85
N ASP A 418 -77.67 -26.84 -46.15
CA ASP A 418 -77.29 -25.82 -45.17
C ASP A 418 -78.56 -25.21 -44.54
N ALA A 419 -79.61 -24.93 -45.33
CA ALA A 419 -80.90 -24.49 -44.83
C ALA A 419 -81.60 -25.56 -43.97
N SER A 420 -81.57 -26.84 -44.38
CA SER A 420 -82.21 -27.95 -43.66
C SER A 420 -81.51 -28.28 -42.34
N CYS A 421 -80.19 -28.01 -42.24
CA CYS A 421 -79.43 -28.21 -41.01
C CYS A 421 -79.42 -26.95 -40.12
N SER A 422 -79.74 -25.76 -40.64
CA SER A 422 -79.69 -24.50 -39.89
C SER A 422 -80.67 -24.39 -38.71
N SER A 423 -81.66 -25.27 -38.62
CA SER A 423 -82.70 -25.29 -37.57
C SER A 423 -82.65 -26.50 -36.63
N LEU A 424 -81.64 -27.37 -36.74
CA LEU A 424 -81.47 -28.60 -35.96
C LEU A 424 -80.01 -28.71 -35.46
N ASP A 425 -79.80 -28.98 -34.18
CA ASP A 425 -78.47 -29.21 -33.56
C ASP A 425 -77.90 -30.58 -33.99
N PHE A 426 -77.49 -30.69 -35.26
CA PHE A 426 -76.76 -31.85 -35.75
C PHE A 426 -75.26 -31.71 -35.50
N SER A 427 -74.59 -32.82 -35.24
CA SER A 427 -73.13 -32.90 -35.20
C SER A 427 -72.54 -32.57 -36.59
N ASP A 428 -71.35 -31.96 -36.63
CA ASP A 428 -70.63 -31.64 -37.88
C ASP A 428 -70.53 -32.86 -38.83
N ASP A 429 -70.40 -34.07 -38.28
CA ASP A 429 -70.33 -35.33 -39.05
C ASP A 429 -71.69 -35.74 -39.62
N GLU A 430 -72.79 -35.52 -38.89
CA GLU A 430 -74.15 -35.81 -39.35
C GLU A 430 -74.61 -34.83 -40.43
N ILE A 431 -74.26 -33.55 -40.28
CA ILE A 431 -74.49 -32.52 -41.31
C ILE A 431 -73.77 -32.91 -42.61
N TYR A 432 -72.53 -33.41 -42.48
CA TYR A 432 -71.76 -33.86 -43.64
C TYR A 432 -72.42 -35.06 -44.33
N GLU A 433 -72.86 -36.08 -43.58
CA GLU A 433 -73.53 -37.26 -44.16
C GLU A 433 -74.83 -36.88 -44.87
N LYS A 434 -75.66 -36.02 -44.27
CA LYS A 434 -76.90 -35.52 -44.89
C LYS A 434 -76.63 -34.71 -46.16
N ARG A 435 -75.59 -33.86 -46.15
CA ARG A 435 -75.17 -33.10 -47.33
C ARG A 435 -74.73 -34.02 -48.47
N VAL A 436 -73.96 -35.06 -48.16
CA VAL A 436 -73.50 -36.04 -49.17
C VAL A 436 -74.68 -36.84 -49.72
N SER A 437 -75.58 -37.30 -48.85
CA SER A 437 -76.78 -38.04 -49.23
C SER A 437 -77.69 -37.24 -50.17
N LEU A 438 -77.99 -35.98 -49.81
CA LEU A 438 -78.81 -35.08 -50.63
C LEU A 438 -78.15 -34.75 -51.97
N LYS A 439 -76.83 -34.50 -51.98
CA LYS A 439 -76.07 -34.30 -53.23
C LYS A 439 -76.18 -35.50 -54.15
N MET A 440 -76.07 -36.73 -53.63
CA MET A 440 -76.20 -37.95 -54.41
C MET A 440 -77.61 -38.17 -54.94
N GLU A 441 -78.63 -37.84 -54.16
CA GLU A 441 -80.03 -37.95 -54.58
C GLU A 441 -80.37 -36.97 -55.71
N LEU A 442 -79.97 -35.69 -55.56
CA LEU A 442 -80.18 -34.67 -56.59
C LEU A 442 -79.36 -34.96 -57.86
N LEU A 443 -78.15 -35.51 -57.74
CA LEU A 443 -77.37 -36.00 -58.89
C LEU A 443 -78.05 -37.17 -59.59
N LYS A 444 -78.58 -38.14 -58.83
CA LYS A 444 -79.32 -39.28 -59.39
C LYS A 444 -80.54 -38.81 -60.17
N GLU A 445 -81.29 -37.86 -59.64
CA GLU A 445 -82.47 -37.32 -60.30
C GLU A 445 -82.13 -36.51 -61.55
N HIS A 446 -81.09 -35.66 -61.48
CA HIS A 446 -80.59 -34.93 -62.64
C HIS A 446 -80.07 -35.87 -63.73
N LEU A 447 -79.34 -36.93 -63.37
CA LEU A 447 -78.85 -37.94 -64.33
C LEU A 447 -80.00 -38.76 -64.94
N LYS A 448 -81.10 -38.99 -64.21
CA LYS A 448 -82.29 -39.69 -64.71
C LYS A 448 -82.95 -38.95 -65.88
N THR A 449 -82.81 -37.63 -65.97
CA THR A 449 -83.29 -36.84 -67.13
C THR A 449 -82.47 -37.09 -68.40
N TYR A 450 -81.21 -37.52 -68.28
CA TYR A 450 -80.29 -37.71 -69.41
C TYR A 450 -80.03 -39.18 -69.77
N ILE A 451 -80.38 -40.11 -68.89
CA ILE A 451 -80.32 -41.55 -69.13
C ILE A 451 -81.69 -41.97 -69.69
N ARG A 452 -81.73 -42.58 -70.88
CA ARG A 452 -82.98 -43.15 -71.46
C ARG A 452 -83.68 -44.02 -70.42
N GLU A 453 -85.02 -43.99 -70.40
CA GLU A 453 -85.88 -44.74 -69.45
C GLU A 453 -85.62 -46.27 -69.40
N ASP A 454 -84.81 -46.79 -70.32
CA ASP A 454 -84.51 -48.21 -70.50
C ASP A 454 -83.21 -48.68 -69.80
N TYR A 455 -82.62 -47.88 -68.90
CA TYR A 455 -81.40 -48.29 -68.20
C TYR A 455 -81.67 -49.37 -67.15
N HIS A 456 -81.48 -50.63 -67.54
CA HIS A 456 -81.41 -51.75 -66.62
C HIS A 456 -80.03 -51.89 -66.02
N TYR A 457 -79.91 -51.61 -64.72
CA TYR A 457 -78.74 -51.97 -63.93
C TYR A 457 -78.59 -53.51 -63.92
N LYS A 458 -77.60 -54.02 -64.65
CA LYS A 458 -77.17 -55.42 -64.51
C LYS A 458 -76.22 -55.50 -63.33
N GLU A 459 -76.77 -55.88 -62.18
CA GLU A 459 -76.00 -56.27 -61.02
C GLU A 459 -75.09 -57.46 -61.42
N LYS A 460 -73.77 -57.25 -61.47
CA LYS A 460 -72.83 -58.37 -61.55
C LYS A 460 -72.81 -59.03 -60.19
N SER A 461 -73.42 -60.22 -60.15
CA SER A 461 -73.39 -61.15 -59.03
C SER A 461 -72.02 -61.25 -58.37
N LYS A 462 -72.03 -61.15 -57.05
CA LYS A 462 -71.00 -61.54 -56.07
C LYS A 462 -70.04 -62.62 -56.59
N ASN A 463 -68.74 -62.37 -56.49
CA ASN A 463 -67.73 -63.35 -56.03
C ASN A 463 -66.31 -62.74 -56.02
N LYS A 464 -65.85 -62.27 -54.85
CA LYS A 464 -64.76 -62.89 -54.09
C LYS A 464 -64.52 -62.13 -52.78
N PRO A 465 -64.31 -62.81 -51.63
CA PRO A 465 -63.92 -62.17 -50.39
C PRO A 465 -62.53 -61.53 -50.56
N ILE A 466 -62.39 -60.31 -50.04
CA ILE A 466 -61.10 -59.67 -49.83
C ILE A 466 -60.45 -60.41 -48.67
N GLU A 467 -59.38 -61.12 -49.00
CA GLU A 467 -58.46 -61.73 -48.05
C GLU A 467 -57.81 -60.61 -47.23
N SER A 468 -57.93 -60.74 -45.91
CA SER A 468 -57.34 -59.87 -44.90
C SER A 468 -55.81 -59.85 -45.05
N VAL A 469 -55.24 -58.69 -45.36
CA VAL A 469 -53.81 -58.44 -45.15
C VAL A 469 -53.66 -57.92 -43.73
N GLU A 470 -53.14 -58.80 -42.87
CA GLU A 470 -52.64 -58.50 -41.53
C GLU A 470 -51.49 -57.46 -41.57
N PRO A 471 -51.28 -56.75 -40.44
CA PRO A 471 -50.27 -55.70 -40.34
C PRO A 471 -48.87 -56.33 -40.33
N ASN A 472 -48.01 -55.88 -41.25
CA ASN A 472 -46.60 -56.22 -41.19
C ASN A 472 -45.97 -55.66 -39.92
N ASP A 473 -45.29 -56.57 -39.24
CA ASP A 473 -44.59 -56.43 -37.99
C ASP A 473 -43.56 -55.31 -37.98
N ILE A 474 -43.49 -54.69 -36.80
CA ILE A 474 -42.43 -53.84 -36.30
C ILE A 474 -41.19 -54.72 -36.15
N ASP A 475 -40.18 -54.50 -36.99
CA ASP A 475 -38.86 -55.08 -36.77
C ASP A 475 -38.23 -54.39 -35.56
N HIS A 476 -38.23 -55.13 -34.47
CA HIS A 476 -37.45 -54.93 -33.28
C HIS A 476 -36.03 -55.40 -33.61
N ASN A 477 -35.08 -54.47 -33.78
CA ASN A 477 -33.67 -54.79 -33.71
C ASN A 477 -33.15 -54.32 -32.35
N SER A 478 -33.29 -55.19 -31.37
CA SER A 478 -32.48 -55.22 -30.16
C SER A 478 -31.16 -55.93 -30.44
N ASP A 479 -30.28 -55.88 -29.44
CA ASP A 479 -28.97 -56.51 -29.33
C ASP A 479 -27.84 -55.62 -29.86
N ASP A 480 -26.76 -55.35 -29.13
CA ASP A 480 -26.46 -55.45 -27.71
C ASP A 480 -25.10 -54.71 -27.59
N ILE A 481 -24.96 -53.95 -26.51
CA ILE A 481 -23.81 -53.91 -25.58
C ILE A 481 -22.39 -53.82 -26.18
N ASP A 482 -21.68 -52.73 -25.85
CA ASP A 482 -20.44 -52.81 -25.07
C ASP A 482 -20.12 -51.44 -24.42
N ASP A 483 -20.25 -51.45 -23.09
CA ASP A 483 -19.35 -50.88 -22.07
C ASP A 483 -18.33 -49.81 -22.48
N GLU A 484 -18.44 -48.62 -21.86
CA GLU A 484 -17.36 -48.09 -21.02
C GLU A 484 -17.91 -47.03 -20.07
N VAL A 485 -18.10 -47.44 -18.82
CA VAL A 485 -18.24 -46.58 -17.66
C VAL A 485 -16.82 -46.26 -17.20
N ASP A 486 -16.43 -44.99 -17.25
CA ASP A 486 -15.37 -44.49 -16.37
C ASP A 486 -15.98 -43.49 -15.39
N ASN A 487 -15.98 -43.95 -14.14
CA ASN A 487 -16.27 -43.17 -12.95
C ASN A 487 -15.19 -42.10 -12.77
N ASP A 488 -15.60 -40.86 -12.51
CA ASP A 488 -14.88 -40.06 -11.52
C ASP A 488 -15.82 -38.97 -10.96
N GLU A 489 -16.68 -39.37 -10.02
CA GLU A 489 -17.17 -38.46 -8.99
C GLU A 489 -16.14 -38.41 -7.86
N ARG A 490 -15.48 -37.26 -7.73
CA ARG A 490 -14.94 -36.78 -6.46
C ARG A 490 -15.95 -35.82 -5.84
N ASN A 491 -16.40 -36.14 -4.63
CA ASN A 491 -16.79 -35.17 -3.62
C ASN A 491 -16.53 -35.78 -2.23
N GLU A 492 -15.47 -35.31 -1.57
CA GLU A 492 -15.46 -34.68 -0.23
C GLU A 492 -14.03 -34.34 0.21
#